data_AF-A0AAD9R4Q9-F1
#
_entry.id   AF-A0AAD9R4Q9-F1
#
_cell.length_a   1.000
_cell.length_b   1.000
_cell.length_c   1.000
_cell.angle_alpha   90.00
_cell.angle_beta   90.00
_cell.angle_gamma   90.00
#
_symmetry.space_group_name_H-M   'P 1'
#
loop_
_entity.id
_entity.type
_entity.pdbx_description
1 polymer ?
#
loop_
_entity_poly.entity_id
_entity_poly.type
_entity_poly.pdbx_seq_one_letter_code
_entity_poly.pdbx_strand_id
1 'polypeptide(L)' 'MVRMRKDRIKWTEEMNNFLLEFKKKALTISRSDQAPRKENGRRKGCMCIMEDLWDDSEY' A
#
# COMPACT_ATOMS: atom_id res chain seq x y z
N MET A 1 17.13 -5.02 26.83
CA MET A 1 16.24 -4.41 25.83
C MET A 1 14.87 -5.05 25.94
N VAL A 2 13.87 -4.34 26.44
CA VAL A 2 12.49 -4.85 26.50
C VAL A 2 11.95 -4.82 25.06
N ARG A 3 11.69 -6.01 24.48
CA ARG A 3 11.03 -6.14 23.19
C ARG A 3 9.56 -5.76 23.42
N MET A 4 9.17 -4.52 23.12
CA MET A 4 7.75 -4.14 23.15
C MET A 4 7.00 -5.15 22.27
N ARG A 5 6.08 -5.91 22.87
CA ARG A 5 5.20 -6.78 22.10
C ARG A 5 4.33 -5.84 21.29
N LYS A 6 4.57 -5.74 19.99
CA LYS A 6 3.67 -5.03 19.08
C LYS A 6 2.33 -5.74 19.19
N ASP A 7 1.36 -5.10 19.83
CA ASP A 7 0.02 -5.66 19.94
C ASP A 7 -0.45 -6.02 18.53
N ARG A 8 -0.92 -7.26 18.36
CA ARG A 8 -1.39 -7.70 17.04
C ARG A 8 -2.62 -6.88 16.72
N ILE A 9 -2.52 -6.07 15.68
CA ILE A 9 -3.67 -5.36 15.13
C ILE A 9 -4.69 -6.41 14.71
N LYS A 10 -5.87 -6.36 15.30
CA LYS A 10 -7.00 -7.21 14.90
C LYS A 10 -7.58 -6.61 13.63
N TRP A 11 -7.34 -7.26 12.51
CA TRP A 11 -7.91 -6.87 11.22
C TRP A 11 -9.42 -6.93 11.30
N THR A 12 -10.07 -5.79 11.10
CA THR A 12 -11.52 -5.73 10.93
C THR A 12 -11.88 -6.07 9.49
N GLU A 13 -13.15 -6.39 9.24
CA GLU A 13 -13.66 -6.60 7.89
C GLU A 13 -13.51 -5.34 7.03
N GLU A 14 -13.69 -4.16 7.63
CA GLU A 14 -13.48 -2.86 6.98
C GLU A 14 -12.02 -2.67 6.55
N MET A 15 -11.05 -2.99 7.41
CA MET A 15 -9.63 -2.93 7.05
C MET A 15 -9.30 -3.88 5.89
N ASN A 16 -9.88 -5.08 5.89
CA ASN A 16 -9.68 -6.03 4.80
C ASN A 16 -10.27 -5.51 3.48
N ASN A 17 -11.48 -4.95 3.52
CA ASN A 17 -12.12 -4.36 2.35
C ASN A 17 -11.33 -3.17 1.81
N PHE A 18 -10.83 -2.31 2.71
CA PHE A 18 -9.99 -1.18 2.35
C PHE A 18 -8.69 -1.64 1.67
N LEU A 19 -8.05 -2.67 2.22
CA LEU A 19 -6.83 -3.26 1.66
C LEU A 19 -7.07 -3.87 0.27
N LEU A 20 -8.23 -4.52 0.05
CA LEU A 20 -8.61 -5.05 -1.26
C LEU A 20 -8.85 -3.94 -2.28
N GLU A 21 -9.53 -2.86 -1.91
CA GLU A 21 -9.76 -1.72 -2.79
C GLU A 21 -8.45 -0.99 -3.12
N PHE A 22 -7.58 -0.82 -2.14
CA PHE A 22 -6.24 -0.24 -2.35
C PHE A 22 -5.41 -1.10 -3.29
N LYS A 23 -5.43 -2.42 -3.11
CA LYS A 23 -4.74 -3.34 -4.01
C LYS A 23 -5.25 -3.22 -5.44
N LYS A 24 -6.57 -3.13 -5.65
CA LYS A 24 -7.15 -2.93 -6.99
C LYS A 24 -6.67 -1.62 -7.60
N LYS A 25 -6.73 -0.51 -6.86
CA LYS A 25 -6.26 0.81 -7.32
C LYS A 25 -4.78 0.80 -7.67
N ALA A 26 -3.93 0.31 -6.78
CA ALA A 26 -2.49 0.23 -6.99
C ALA A 26 -2.14 -0.63 -8.21
N LEU A 27 -2.85 -1.73 -8.43
CA LEU A 27 -2.64 -2.61 -9.57
C LEU A 27 -3.02 -1.92 -10.89
N THR A 28 -4.15 -1.19 -10.92
CA THR A 28 -4.56 -0.37 -12.07
C THR A 28 -3.54 0.71 -12.38
N ILE A 29 -3.05 1.43 -11.36
CA ILE A 29 -2.03 2.47 -11.53
C ILE A 29 -0.72 1.86 -12.03
N SER A 30 -0.29 0.72 -11.50
CA SER A 30 0.96 0.05 -11.89
C SER A 30 0.95 -0.46 -13.34
N ARG A 31 -0.23 -0.78 -13.87
CA ARG A 31 -0.43 -1.29 -15.23
C ARG A 31 -0.70 -0.19 -16.26
N SER A 32 -1.01 1.02 -15.80
CA SER A 32 -1.18 2.19 -16.66
C SER A 32 0.14 2.60 -17.31
N ASP A 33 0.08 3.20 -18.50
CA ASP A 33 1.26 3.77 -19.15
C ASP A 33 1.85 4.96 -18.38
N GLN A 34 1.03 5.62 -17.56
CA GLN A 34 1.42 6.68 -16.64
C GLN A 34 1.79 6.15 -15.24
N ALA A 35 2.18 4.87 -15.13
CA ALA A 35 2.60 4.30 -13.85
C ALA A 35 3.71 5.16 -13.22
N PRO A 36 3.58 5.52 -11.93
CA PRO A 36 4.57 6.33 -11.24
C PRO A 36 5.91 5.59 -11.28
N ARG A 37 6.98 6.35 -11.50
CA ARG A 37 8.33 5.82 -11.62
C ARG A 37 9.12 6.17 -10.37
N LYS A 38 10.06 5.30 -10.03
CA LYS A 38 11.11 5.62 -9.05
C LYS A 38 12.06 6.65 -9.67
N GLU A 39 12.88 7.29 -8.84
CA GLU A 39 13.88 8.27 -9.30
C GLU A 39 14.82 7.73 -10.39
N ASN A 40 15.09 6.41 -10.37
CA ASN A 40 15.87 5.72 -11.39
C ASN A 40 15.10 5.43 -12.70
N GLY A 41 13.89 5.97 -12.87
CA GLY A 41 13.07 5.80 -14.08
C GLY A 41 12.36 4.46 -14.21
N ARG A 42 12.55 3.50 -13.28
CA ARG A 42 11.82 2.22 -13.29
C ARG A 42 10.39 2.42 -12.78
N ARG A 43 9.41 1.72 -13.38
CA ARG A 43 8.02 1.72 -12.89
C ARG A 43 7.96 1.25 -11.43
N LYS A 44 7.21 1.96 -10.58
CA LYS A 44 6.89 1.53 -9.22
C LYS A 44 6.00 0.28 -9.32
N GLY A 45 6.32 -0.72 -8.50
CA GLY A 45 5.50 -1.92 -8.38
C GLY A 45 4.24 -1.64 -7.57
N CYS A 46 3.27 -2.56 -7.65
CA CYS A 46 2.01 -2.47 -6.92
C CYS A 46 2.21 -2.24 -5.40
N MET A 47 3.19 -2.91 -4.77
CA MET A 47 3.48 -2.70 -3.34
C MET A 47 3.95 -1.28 -3.02
N CYS A 48 4.88 -0.71 -3.80
CA CYS A 48 5.33 0.67 -3.55
C CYS A 48 4.18 1.67 -3.72
N ILE A 49 3.32 1.46 -4.73
CA ILE A 49 2.16 2.34 -4.94
C ILE A 49 1.16 2.19 -3.80
N MET A 50 0.98 0.96 -3.30
CA MET A 50 0.08 0.68 -2.19
C MET A 50 0.59 1.27 -0.87
N GLU A 51 1.91 1.28 -0.65
CA GLU A 51 2.57 1.95 0.46
C GLU A 51 2.41 3.47 0.37
N ASP A 52 2.73 4.07 -0.80
CA ASP A 52 2.54 5.51 -1.02
C ASP A 52 1.08 5.94 -0.75
N LEU A 53 0.11 5.16 -1.25
CA LEU A 53 -1.32 5.42 -1.03
C LEU A 53 -1.71 5.23 0.44
N TRP A 54 -1.09 4.26 1.14
CA TRP A 54 -1.38 3.97 2.54
C TRP A 54 -0.86 5.09 3.44
N ASP A 55 0.37 5.55 3.22
CA ASP A 55 0.97 6.67 3.93
C ASP A 55 0.18 7.98 3.71
N ASP A 56 -0.43 8.16 2.53
CA ASP A 56 -1.36 9.25 2.24
C ASP A 56 -2.75 9.06 2.88
N SER A 57 -3.11 7.84 3.27
CA SER A 57 -4.35 7.57 4.00
C SER A 57 -4.16 7.91 5.47
N GLU A 58 -5.17 8.46 6.14
CA GLU A 58 -5.10 8.88 7.55
C GLU A 58 -5.01 7.71 8.57
N TYR A 59 -4.44 6.55 8.19
CA TYR A 59 -4.36 5.31 8.97
C TYR A 59 -2.96 4.94 9.45
#